data_AF-A0A7K1EKW4-F1
#
_entry.id   AF-A0A7K1EKW4-F1
#
_cell.length_a   1.000
_cell.length_b   1.000
_cell.length_c   1.000
_cell.angle_alpha   90.00
_cell.angle_beta   90.00
_cell.angle_gamma   90.00
#
_symmetry.space_group_name_H-M   'P 1'
#
loop_
_entity.id
_entity.type
_entity.pdbx_description
1 polymer ?
#
loop_
_entity_poly.entity_id
_entity_poly.type
_entity_poly.pdbx_seq_one_letter_code
_entity_poly.pdbx_strand_id
1 'polypeptide(L)'
;MLRHMESPSENMDLSPTEMKVLRVLWEAHGKVLSRETLMRKAGLDVSSARRVDSSMVVLRRVLGPDSLRTVRQRGWMLTEEGHLLAKRFLGW
;
A
#
# COMPACT_ATOMS: atom_id res chain seq x y z
N MET A 1 -16.83 -20.59 16.60
CA MET A 1 -15.94 -20.23 15.48
C MET A 1 -15.61 -18.75 15.62
N LEU A 2 -14.65 -18.41 16.48
CA LEU A 2 -14.28 -17.02 16.77
C LEU A 2 -13.50 -16.45 15.57
N ARG A 3 -14.06 -15.44 14.92
CA ARG A 3 -13.29 -14.55 14.02
C ARG A 3 -12.11 -14.02 14.84
N HIS A 4 -10.90 -14.33 14.41
CA HIS A 4 -9.73 -13.59 14.85
C HIS A 4 -9.92 -12.14 14.36
N MET A 5 -10.47 -11.29 15.23
CA MET A 5 -10.17 -9.87 15.21
C MET A 5 -8.71 -9.76 15.66
N GLU A 6 -7.77 -9.93 14.74
CA GLU A 6 -6.41 -9.48 14.99
C GLU A 6 -6.48 -7.97 15.21
N SER A 7 -6.13 -7.53 16.43
CA SER A 7 -5.99 -6.12 16.78
C SER A 7 -5.10 -5.43 15.74
N PRO A 8 -5.47 -4.24 15.24
CA PRO A 8 -4.59 -3.49 14.35
C PRO A 8 -3.31 -3.22 15.13
N SER A 9 -2.18 -3.72 14.62
CA SER A 9 -0.86 -3.55 15.24
C SER A 9 -0.67 -2.07 15.57
N GLU A 10 -0.63 -1.74 16.87
CA GLU A 10 -0.38 -0.41 17.38
C GLU A 10 0.94 0.12 16.78
N ASN A 11 0.81 1.13 15.92
CA ASN A 11 1.89 1.98 15.40
C ASN A 11 3.07 1.26 14.73
N MET A 12 2.82 0.56 13.62
CA MET A 12 3.87 0.35 12.62
C MET A 12 4.03 1.63 11.79
N ASP A 13 5.11 2.37 12.06
CA ASP A 13 5.51 3.49 11.22
C ASP A 13 5.91 3.01 9.83
N LEU A 14 5.38 3.67 8.80
CA LEU A 14 5.80 3.44 7.43
C LEU A 14 7.14 4.14 7.19
N SER A 15 8.10 3.43 6.63
CA SER A 15 9.33 4.03 6.12
C SER A 15 9.02 5.08 5.04
N PRO A 16 9.98 5.99 4.72
CA PRO A 16 9.78 6.97 3.65
C PRO A 16 9.42 6.36 2.30
N THR A 17 9.94 5.17 1.98
CA THR A 17 9.61 4.46 0.74
C THR A 17 8.16 3.96 0.76
N GLU A 18 7.73 3.33 1.85
CA GLU A 18 6.35 2.84 1.98
C GLU A 18 5.35 3.99 1.98
N MET A 19 5.67 5.10 2.64
CA MET A 19 4.85 6.31 2.64
C MET A 19 4.69 6.89 1.23
N LYS A 20 5.76 6.96 0.44
CA LYS A 20 5.69 7.41 -0.96
C LYS A 20 4.83 6.47 -1.81
N VAL A 21 5.00 5.15 -1.66
CA VAL A 21 4.20 4.16 -2.38
C VAL A 21 2.72 4.24 -1.98
N LEU A 22 2.43 4.39 -0.69
CA LEU A 22 1.07 4.57 -0.17
C LEU A 22 0.41 5.82 -0.75
N ARG A 23 1.12 6.96 -0.73
CA ARG A 23 0.61 8.22 -1.31
C ARG A 23 0.24 8.06 -2.77
N VAL A 24 1.10 7.46 -3.58
CA VAL A 24 0.84 7.23 -5.01
C VAL A 24 -0.38 6.34 -5.24
N LEU A 25 -0.55 5.27 -4.45
CA LEU A 25 -1.71 4.40 -4.53
C LEU A 25 -3.01 5.11 -4.11
N TRP A 26 -2.93 5.95 -3.07
CA TRP A 26 -4.06 6.73 -2.57
C TRP A 26 -4.53 7.78 -3.59
N GLU A 27 -3.61 8.57 -4.13
CA GLU A 27 -3.91 9.56 -5.19
C GLU A 27 -4.49 8.91 -6.46
N ALA A 28 -4.18 7.64 -6.71
CA ALA A 28 -4.67 6.87 -7.84
C ALA A 28 -5.98 6.13 -7.54
N HIS A 29 -6.80 6.60 -6.60
CA HIS A 29 -8.06 5.99 -6.14
C HIS A 29 -8.81 5.22 -7.24
N GLY A 30 -9.05 3.93 -6.99
CA GLY A 30 -9.74 3.01 -7.92
C GLY A 30 -8.91 2.51 -9.10
N LYS A 31 -7.66 2.96 -9.30
CA LYS A 31 -6.82 2.59 -10.46
C LYS A 31 -5.74 1.58 -10.09
N VAL A 32 -5.53 0.62 -10.99
CA VAL A 32 -4.45 -0.36 -10.90
C VAL A 32 -3.15 0.26 -11.41
N LEU A 33 -2.12 0.26 -10.57
CA LEU A 33 -0.78 0.75 -10.93
C LEU A 33 0.21 -0.42 -11.04
N SER A 34 0.98 -0.43 -12.12
CA SER A 34 2.09 -1.36 -12.29
C SER A 34 3.26 -1.01 -11.37
N ARG A 35 4.16 -1.98 -11.14
CA ARG A 35 5.40 -1.76 -10.38
C ARG A 35 6.19 -0.57 -10.95
N GLU A 36 6.37 -0.53 -12.27
CA GLU A 36 7.08 0.55 -12.95
C GLU A 36 6.40 1.90 -12.74
N THR A 37 5.07 1.94 -12.81
CA THR A 37 4.32 3.18 -12.55
C THR A 37 4.47 3.65 -11.11
N LEU A 38 4.43 2.72 -10.14
CA LEU A 38 4.68 3.02 -8.73
C LEU A 38 6.08 3.58 -8.53
N MET A 39 7.11 2.94 -9.10
CA MET A 39 8.49 3.42 -8.99
C MET A 39 8.65 4.83 -9.55
N ARG A 40 8.17 5.05 -10.79
CA ARG A 40 8.25 6.35 -11.46
C ARG A 40 7.53 7.45 -10.68
N LYS A 41 6.29 7.21 -10.24
CA LYS A 41 5.50 8.21 -9.51
C LYS A 41 6.00 8.47 -8.09
N ALA A 42 6.54 7.44 -7.42
CA ALA A 42 7.13 7.58 -6.10
C ALA A 42 8.56 8.17 -6.13
N GLY A 43 9.13 8.42 -7.32
CA GLY A 43 10.50 8.91 -7.47
C GLY A 43 11.52 7.90 -6.96
N LEU A 44 11.29 6.61 -7.19
CA LEU A 44 12.18 5.52 -6.81
C LEU A 44 13.04 5.11 -8.00
N ASP A 45 14.31 4.83 -7.73
CA ASP A 45 15.25 4.34 -8.73
C ASP A 45 14.95 2.88 -9.16
N VAL A 46 15.57 2.43 -10.25
CA VAL A 46 15.36 1.09 -10.82
C VAL A 46 15.77 -0.06 -9.85
N SER A 47 16.77 0.16 -8.99
CA SER A 47 17.20 -0.82 -7.98
C SER A 47 16.17 -1.03 -6.87
N SER A 48 15.18 -0.13 -6.75
CA SER A 48 14.11 -0.18 -5.75
C SER A 48 12.92 -1.09 -6.13
N ALA A 49 12.98 -1.84 -7.24
CA ALA A 49 11.88 -2.73 -7.65
C ALA A 49 11.43 -3.71 -6.54
N ARG A 50 12.39 -4.34 -5.84
CA ARG A 50 12.11 -5.22 -4.70
C ARG A 50 11.53 -4.47 -3.50
N ARG A 51 11.86 -3.19 -3.34
CA ARG A 51 11.32 -2.35 -2.27
C ARG A 51 9.84 -2.08 -2.49
N VAL A 52 9.40 -1.86 -3.74
CA VAL A 52 7.97 -1.71 -4.06
C VAL A 52 7.18 -2.97 -3.70
N ASP A 53 7.69 -4.14 -4.05
CA ASP A 53 7.04 -5.41 -3.70
C ASP A 53 6.97 -5.60 -2.17
N SER A 54 8.07 -5.27 -1.47
CA SER A 54 8.13 -5.34 -0.01
C SER A 54 7.16 -4.35 0.65
N SER A 55 7.01 -3.15 0.08
CA SER A 55 6.03 -2.17 0.55
C SER A 55 4.61 -2.72 0.48
N MET A 56 4.24 -3.53 -0.51
CA MET A 56 2.89 -4.13 -0.56
C MET A 56 2.64 -5.05 0.64
N VAL A 57 3.66 -5.79 1.08
CA VAL A 57 3.57 -6.66 2.26
C VAL A 57 3.40 -5.83 3.52
N VAL A 58 4.18 -4.77 3.69
CA VAL A 58 4.09 -3.88 4.86
C VAL A 58 2.76 -3.13 4.88
N LEU A 59 2.32 -2.59 3.75
CA LEU A 59 1.02 -1.90 3.67
C LEU A 59 -0.15 -2.82 4.02
N ARG A 60 -0.12 -4.11 3.63
CA ARG A 60 -1.15 -5.08 4.07
C ARG A 60 -1.10 -5.36 5.58
N ARG A 61 0.08 -5.34 6.19
CA ARG A 61 0.19 -5.52 7.66
C ARG A 61 -0.36 -4.31 8.41
N VAL A 62 -0.07 -3.12 7.89
CA VAL A 62 -0.41 -1.84 8.55
C VAL A 62 -1.87 -1.44 8.32
N LEU A 63 -2.36 -1.55 7.08
CA LEU A 63 -3.73 -1.18 6.70
C LEU A 63 -4.71 -2.36 6.80
N GLY A 64 -4.24 -3.55 7.14
CA GLY A 64 -5.04 -4.77 7.13
C GLY A 64 -4.94 -5.55 5.82
N PRO A 65 -5.13 -6.88 5.87
CA PRO A 65 -4.81 -7.79 4.78
C PRO A 65 -5.60 -7.52 3.49
N ASP A 66 -6.82 -6.98 3.59
CA ASP A 66 -7.72 -6.73 2.46
C ASP A 66 -7.65 -5.29 1.91
N SER A 67 -6.74 -4.46 2.44
CA SER A 67 -6.55 -3.05 2.02
C SER A 67 -6.06 -2.88 0.58
N LEU A 68 -5.45 -3.92 0.01
CA LEU A 68 -4.88 -3.91 -1.34
C LEU A 68 -5.48 -5.02 -2.20
N ARG A 69 -5.86 -4.69 -3.43
CA ARG A 69 -6.21 -5.68 -4.46
C ARG A 69 -5.01 -5.89 -5.39
N THR A 70 -4.55 -7.14 -5.48
CA THR A 70 -3.56 -7.54 -6.49
C THR A 70 -4.28 -7.94 -7.77
N VAL A 71 -3.93 -7.30 -8.88
CA VAL A 71 -4.38 -7.67 -10.23
C VAL A 71 -3.21 -8.35 -10.92
N ARG A 72 -3.30 -9.67 -11.08
CA ARG A 72 -2.21 -10.51 -11.60
C ARG A 72 -1.64 -9.91 -12.90
N GLN A 73 -0.31 -9.87 -12.97
CA GLN A 73 0.48 -9.32 -14.09
C GLN A 73 0.25 -7.82 -14.41
N ARG A 74 -0.64 -7.13 -13.68
CA ARG A 74 -0.92 -5.70 -13.90
C ARG A 74 -0.42 -4.81 -12.77
N GLY A 75 -0.55 -5.26 -11.53
CA GLY A 75 -0.06 -4.55 -10.35
C GLY A 75 -1.08 -4.49 -9.21
N TRP A 76 -1.18 -3.34 -8.55
CA TRP A 76 -1.92 -3.17 -7.30
C TRP A 76 -2.81 -1.93 -7.32
N MET A 77 -3.85 -1.96 -6.50
CA MET A 77 -4.68 -0.81 -6.17
C MET A 77 -5.11 -0.91 -4.70
N LEU A 78 -5.42 0.21 -4.07
CA LEU A 78 -6.16 0.19 -2.81
C LEU A 78 -7.60 -0.27 -3.06
N THR A 79 -8.13 -1.04 -2.11
CA THR A 79 -9.59 -1.23 -1.98
C THR A 79 -10.22 0.04 -1.42
N GLU A 80 -11.55 0.12 -1.42
CA GLU A 80 -12.24 1.28 -0.83
C GLU A 80 -11.92 1.41 0.67
N GLU A 81 -11.94 0.30 1.39
CA GLU A 81 -11.51 0.25 2.80
C GLU A 81 -10.04 0.67 2.97
N GLY A 82 -9.14 0.12 2.15
CA GLY A 82 -7.72 0.50 2.19
C GLY A 82 -7.49 1.99 1.93
N HIS A 83 -8.28 2.60 1.03
CA HIS A 83 -8.20 4.02 0.75
C HIS A 83 -8.65 4.90 1.93
N LEU A 84 -9.69 4.48 2.67
CA LEU A 84 -10.12 5.15 3.89
C LEU A 84 -9.08 5.01 5.02
N LEU A 85 -8.51 3.81 5.20
CA LEU A 85 -7.50 3.56 6.23
C LEU A 85 -6.19 4.32 5.95
N ALA A 86 -5.80 4.45 4.67
CA ALA A 86 -4.62 5.20 4.26
C ALA A 86 -4.64 6.68 4.66
N LYS A 87 -5.83 7.30 4.77
CA LYS A 87 -5.96 8.71 5.20
C LYS A 87 -5.30 8.98 6.55
N ARG A 88 -5.38 8.01 7.48
CA ARG A 88 -4.78 8.10 8.83
C ARG A 88 -3.27 8.30 8.81
N PHE A 89 -2.60 7.78 7.77
CA PHE A 89 -1.15 7.87 7.59
C PHE A 89 -0.73 9.10 6.79
N LEU A 90 -1.60 9.58 5.90
CA LEU A 90 -1.29 10.69 5.00
C LEU A 90 -1.63 12.06 5.60
N GLY A 91 -2.35 12.11 6.73
CA GLY A 91 -2.72 13.35 7.42
C GLY A 91 -3.89 14.10 6.78
N TRP A 92 -4.86 13.38 6.20
CA TRP A 92 -6.07 13.93 5.57
C TRP A 92 -7.34 13.56 6.31
#